data_AF-A0A9D6XAL6-F1
#
_entry.id   AF-A0A9D6XAL6-F1
#
_cell.length_a   1.000
_cell.length_b   1.000
_cell.length_c   1.000
_cell.angle_alpha   90.00
_cell.angle_beta   90.00
_cell.angle_gamma   90.00
#
_symmetry.space_group_name_H-M   'P 1'
#
loop_
_entity.id
_entity.type
_entity.pdbx_description
1 polymer ?
#
loop_
_entity_poly.entity_id
_entity_poly.type
_entity_poly.pdbx_seq_one_letter_code
_entity_poly.pdbx_strand_id
1 'polypeptide(L)'
;ERQLAEAFLIRAGIDLRDLNSARLPQRAKKLLGTMVSVSKQVVADAQPQINQPGAGYKGFIPAVFGARVAGRLAETAGVRLKQTALAPRNQSNAPDTFEKAALLVFADSSHPREKVISEVIAGSHVLRLMFPLYATRRCLDCHGEPKGQPDRTGYPREGLQLGQNAGAISVAIPILP
;
A
#
# COMPACT_ATOMS: atom_id res chain seq x y z
N GLU A 1 -3.25 -11.79 -13.35
CA GLU A 1 -2.44 -10.71 -13.96
C GLU A 1 -3.25 -9.74 -14.81
N ARG A 2 -4.09 -10.22 -15.74
CA ARG A 2 -4.93 -9.36 -16.60
C ARG A 2 -5.76 -8.32 -15.84
N GLN A 3 -6.45 -8.73 -14.78
CA GLN A 3 -7.25 -7.83 -13.93
C GLN A 3 -6.41 -6.73 -13.27
N LEU A 4 -5.15 -7.00 -12.90
CA LEU A 4 -4.26 -5.99 -12.33
C LEU A 4 -3.91 -4.94 -13.38
N ALA A 5 -3.52 -5.37 -14.59
CA ALA A 5 -3.16 -4.47 -15.68
C ALA A 5 -4.35 -3.59 -16.11
N GLU A 6 -5.54 -4.18 -16.24
CA GLU A 6 -6.78 -3.46 -16.55
C GLU A 6 -7.13 -2.45 -15.46
N ALA A 7 -7.08 -2.86 -14.19
CA ALA A 7 -7.37 -1.99 -13.06
C ALA A 7 -6.36 -0.83 -12.93
N PHE A 8 -5.08 -1.06 -13.24
CA PHE A 8 -4.05 -0.02 -13.24
C PHE A 8 -4.23 0.94 -14.41
N LEU A 9 -4.52 0.43 -15.60
CA LEU A 9 -4.81 1.26 -16.78
C LEU A 9 -6.00 2.19 -16.52
N ILE A 10 -7.10 1.68 -15.97
CA ILE A 10 -8.30 2.47 -15.66
C ILE A 10 -7.98 3.59 -14.65
N ARG A 11 -7.16 3.31 -13.64
CA ARG A 11 -6.88 4.27 -12.55
C ARG A 11 -5.76 5.26 -12.86
N ALA A 12 -4.72 4.82 -13.54
CA ALA A 12 -3.50 5.58 -13.74
C ALA A 12 -3.29 6.02 -15.20
N GLY A 13 -4.10 5.55 -16.15
CA GLY A 13 -3.94 5.82 -17.57
C GLY A 13 -2.67 5.22 -18.19
N ILE A 14 -2.03 4.27 -17.50
CA ILE A 14 -0.75 3.65 -17.90
C ILE A 14 -0.98 2.16 -18.13
N ASP A 15 -0.63 1.65 -19.32
CA ASP A 15 -0.68 0.22 -19.58
C ASP A 15 0.61 -0.45 -19.06
N LEU A 16 0.48 -1.27 -18.02
CA LEU A 16 1.61 -2.03 -17.47
C LEU A 16 2.18 -3.07 -18.44
N ARG A 17 1.44 -3.43 -19.49
CA ARG A 17 1.88 -4.39 -20.53
C ARG A 17 2.72 -3.72 -21.61
N ASP A 18 2.62 -2.39 -21.73
CA ASP A 18 3.39 -1.59 -22.68
C ASP A 18 3.84 -0.27 -22.04
N LEU A 19 4.78 -0.38 -21.10
CA LEU A 19 5.38 0.80 -20.46
C LEU A 19 6.21 1.64 -21.44
N ASN A 20 6.60 1.09 -22.59
CA ASN A 20 7.44 1.80 -23.56
C ASN A 20 6.66 2.92 -24.24
N SER A 21 5.38 2.70 -24.58
CA SER A 21 4.51 3.73 -25.15
C SER A 21 4.03 4.77 -24.13
N ALA A 22 4.13 4.48 -22.83
CA ALA A 22 3.72 5.42 -21.79
C ALA A 22 4.58 6.70 -21.80
N ARG A 23 3.93 7.86 -21.67
CA ARG A 23 4.57 9.18 -21.52
C ARG A 23 5.10 9.39 -20.10
N LEU A 24 6.10 8.58 -19.74
CA LEU A 24 6.75 8.59 -18.42
C LEU A 24 8.27 8.73 -18.57
N PRO A 25 8.97 9.35 -17.60
CA PRO A 25 10.42 9.30 -17.54
C PRO A 25 10.94 7.86 -17.51
N GLN A 26 12.08 7.60 -18.14
CA GLN A 26 12.65 6.24 -18.22
C GLN A 26 12.85 5.59 -16.84
N ARG A 27 13.24 6.40 -15.85
CA ARG A 27 13.35 5.95 -14.46
C ARG A 27 12.01 5.49 -13.88
N ALA A 28 10.93 6.23 -14.13
CA ALA A 28 9.59 5.86 -13.67
C ALA A 28 9.12 4.55 -14.33
N LYS A 29 9.37 4.38 -15.63
CA LYS A 29 9.12 3.10 -16.34
C LYS A 29 9.85 1.93 -15.68
N LYS A 30 11.15 2.11 -15.40
CA LYS A 30 11.96 1.09 -14.70
C LYS A 30 11.40 0.76 -13.32
N LEU A 31 11.08 1.76 -12.51
CA LEU A 31 10.52 1.57 -11.16
C LEU A 31 9.16 0.84 -11.20
N LEU A 32 8.26 1.21 -12.11
CA LEU A 32 6.99 0.51 -12.29
C LEU A 32 7.18 -0.94 -12.72
N GLY A 33 8.08 -1.19 -13.67
CA GLY A 33 8.45 -2.55 -14.10
C GLY A 33 8.99 -3.38 -12.94
N THR A 34 9.91 -2.84 -12.15
CA THR A 34 10.43 -3.50 -10.94
C THR A 34 9.32 -3.78 -9.93
N MET A 35 8.42 -2.82 -9.67
CA MET A 35 7.29 -2.99 -8.73
C MET A 35 6.36 -4.14 -9.16
N VAL A 36 6.03 -4.22 -10.45
CA VAL A 36 5.21 -5.32 -10.99
C VAL A 36 5.94 -6.65 -10.84
N SER A 37 7.22 -6.72 -11.22
CA SER A 37 8.02 -7.94 -11.13
C SER A 37 8.16 -8.44 -9.69
N VAL A 38 8.50 -7.54 -8.75
CA VAL A 38 8.61 -7.87 -7.32
C VAL A 38 7.27 -8.35 -6.77
N SER A 39 6.17 -7.69 -7.13
CA SER A 39 4.83 -8.09 -6.70
C SER A 39 4.47 -9.50 -7.16
N LYS A 40 4.77 -9.83 -8.41
CA LYS A 40 4.56 -11.18 -8.95
C LYS A 40 5.39 -12.21 -8.21
N GLN A 41 6.67 -11.92 -7.97
CA GLN A 41 7.56 -12.84 -7.24
C GLN A 41 7.06 -13.11 -5.82
N VAL A 42 6.60 -12.09 -5.10
CA VAL A 42 6.03 -12.26 -3.75
C VAL A 42 4.82 -13.19 -3.75
N VAL A 43 3.96 -13.11 -4.77
CA VAL A 43 2.81 -14.01 -4.93
C VAL A 43 3.25 -15.42 -5.34
N ALA A 44 4.25 -15.54 -6.20
CA ALA A 44 4.83 -16.82 -6.61
C ALA A 44 5.43 -17.56 -5.39
N ASP A 45 6.24 -16.87 -4.60
CA ASP A 45 6.87 -17.41 -3.39
C ASP A 45 5.83 -17.80 -2.33
N ALA A 46 4.67 -17.14 -2.32
CA ALA A 46 3.58 -17.42 -1.41
C ALA A 46 2.63 -18.53 -1.91
N GLN A 47 2.79 -19.09 -3.13
CA GLN A 47 1.88 -20.10 -3.66
C GLN A 47 1.69 -21.32 -2.74
N PRO A 48 2.73 -21.89 -2.09
CA PRO A 48 2.54 -23.01 -1.18
C PRO A 48 1.63 -22.66 0.00
N GLN A 49 1.78 -21.44 0.53
CA GLN A 49 0.97 -20.91 1.63
C GLN A 49 -0.48 -20.62 1.18
N ILE A 50 -0.63 -19.99 0.00
CA ILE A 50 -1.94 -19.64 -0.58
C ILE A 50 -2.75 -20.90 -0.94
N ASN A 51 -2.09 -21.94 -1.43
CA ASN A 51 -2.75 -23.16 -1.91
C ASN A 51 -2.82 -24.27 -0.85
N GLN A 52 -2.43 -23.98 0.41
CA GLN A 52 -2.49 -24.96 1.50
C GLN A 52 -3.92 -25.51 1.67
N PRO A 53 -4.13 -26.84 1.51
CA PRO A 53 -5.43 -27.47 1.70
C PRO A 53 -5.87 -27.45 3.17
N GLY A 54 -7.18 -27.39 3.42
CA GLY A 54 -7.76 -27.53 4.76
C GLY A 54 -7.50 -26.38 5.75
N ALA A 55 -6.66 -25.41 5.40
CA ALA A 55 -6.39 -24.24 6.23
C ALA A 55 -7.48 -23.17 6.06
N GLY A 56 -8.16 -22.80 7.16
CA GLY A 56 -9.11 -21.70 7.18
C GLY A 56 -8.42 -20.34 6.98
N TYR A 57 -7.49 -19.98 7.86
CA TYR A 57 -6.62 -18.82 7.71
C TYR A 57 -5.24 -19.23 7.20
N LYS A 58 -4.87 -18.69 6.04
CA LYS A 58 -3.62 -19.07 5.35
C LYS A 58 -2.43 -18.17 5.67
N GLY A 59 -2.59 -17.12 6.46
CA GLY A 59 -1.49 -16.22 6.85
C GLY A 59 -0.96 -15.28 5.76
N PHE A 60 -1.48 -15.33 4.53
CA PHE A 60 -1.10 -14.44 3.43
C PHE A 60 -2.21 -13.43 3.15
N ILE A 61 -2.14 -12.29 3.83
CA ILE A 61 -3.10 -11.19 3.75
C ILE A 61 -2.49 -9.95 3.05
N PRO A 62 -3.30 -8.95 2.66
CA PRO A 62 -2.79 -7.73 2.03
C PRO A 62 -1.67 -7.03 2.79
N ALA A 63 -1.71 -7.04 4.13
CA ALA A 63 -0.65 -6.48 4.97
C ALA A 63 0.69 -7.21 4.77
N VAL A 64 0.67 -8.55 4.77
CA VAL A 64 1.85 -9.40 4.56
C VAL A 64 2.39 -9.26 3.14
N PHE A 65 1.50 -9.27 2.14
CA PHE A 65 1.89 -9.02 0.74
C PHE A 65 2.60 -7.66 0.61
N GLY A 66 1.98 -6.59 1.11
CA GLY A 66 2.54 -5.24 1.02
C GLY A 66 3.88 -5.11 1.74
N ALA A 67 4.04 -5.70 2.92
CA ALA A 67 5.31 -5.68 3.66
C ALA A 67 6.43 -6.43 2.92
N ARG A 68 6.14 -7.59 2.32
CA ARG A 68 7.12 -8.35 1.53
C ARG A 68 7.53 -7.60 0.26
N VAL A 69 6.57 -6.97 -0.44
CA VAL A 69 6.85 -6.14 -1.61
C VAL A 69 7.67 -4.91 -1.23
N ALA A 70 7.32 -4.25 -0.12
CA ALA A 70 8.04 -3.09 0.40
C ALA A 70 9.51 -3.40 0.69
N GLY A 71 9.80 -4.50 1.40
CA GLY A 71 11.17 -4.92 1.68
C GLY A 71 11.98 -5.13 0.41
N ARG A 72 11.45 -5.92 -0.54
CA ARG A 72 12.13 -6.20 -1.81
C ARG A 72 12.31 -4.96 -2.69
N LEU A 73 11.36 -4.02 -2.69
CA LEU A 73 11.51 -2.77 -3.43
C LEU A 73 12.57 -1.85 -2.83
N ALA A 74 12.67 -1.82 -1.51
CA ALA A 74 13.74 -1.08 -0.84
C ALA A 74 15.11 -1.65 -1.23
N GLU A 75 15.26 -2.96 -1.24
CA GLU A 75 16.51 -3.66 -1.63
C GLU A 75 16.84 -3.49 -3.12
N THR A 76 15.86 -3.66 -4.01
CA THR A 76 16.10 -3.72 -5.47
C THR A 76 16.13 -2.36 -6.17
N ALA A 77 15.41 -1.38 -5.62
CA ALA A 77 15.19 -0.09 -6.28
C ALA A 77 15.42 1.12 -5.37
N GLY A 78 15.75 0.92 -4.09
CA GLY A 78 15.90 2.00 -3.10
C GLY A 78 14.59 2.72 -2.77
N VAL A 79 13.45 2.24 -3.28
CA VAL A 79 12.14 2.83 -3.02
C VAL A 79 11.59 2.24 -1.73
N ARG A 80 11.33 3.09 -0.74
CA ARG A 80 10.69 2.63 0.51
C ARG A 80 9.18 2.73 0.35
N LEU A 81 8.48 1.65 0.64
CA LEU A 81 7.03 1.62 0.78
C LEU A 81 6.69 1.20 2.21
N LYS A 82 5.66 1.81 2.78
CA LYS A 82 5.21 1.48 4.14
C LYS A 82 3.71 1.65 4.25
N GLN A 83 3.06 0.66 4.86
CA GLN A 83 1.70 0.83 5.34
C GLN A 83 1.75 1.59 6.66
N THR A 84 0.94 2.61 6.83
CA THR A 84 0.92 3.40 8.06
C THR A 84 -0.49 3.82 8.44
N ALA A 85 -0.76 3.96 9.73
CA ALA A 85 -2.05 4.39 10.27
C ALA A 85 -1.82 5.10 11.61
N LEU A 86 -2.79 5.92 12.06
CA LEU A 86 -2.68 6.65 13.34
C LEU A 86 -2.60 5.71 14.55
N ALA A 87 -3.29 4.57 14.48
CA ALA A 87 -3.28 3.51 15.49
C ALA A 87 -3.10 2.14 14.80
N PRO A 88 -1.88 1.77 14.40
CA PRO A 88 -1.65 0.54 13.66
C PRO A 88 -1.60 -0.67 14.60
N ARG A 89 -2.11 -1.82 14.14
CA ARG A 89 -1.95 -3.11 14.86
C ARG A 89 -0.49 -3.53 15.02
N ASN A 90 0.32 -3.25 14.00
CA ASN A 90 1.75 -3.54 14.01
C ASN A 90 2.52 -2.23 14.26
N GLN A 91 3.28 -2.17 15.35
CA GLN A 91 4.01 -0.96 15.74
C GLN A 91 5.10 -0.54 14.75
N SER A 92 5.60 -1.44 13.91
CA SER A 92 6.51 -1.06 12.81
C SER A 92 5.84 -0.17 11.75
N ASN A 93 4.51 -0.12 11.72
CA ASN A 93 3.73 0.76 10.86
C ASN A 93 3.36 2.11 11.53
N ALA A 94 3.86 2.37 12.74
CA ALA A 94 3.65 3.65 13.43
C ALA A 94 4.15 4.82 12.56
N PRO A 95 3.39 5.91 12.44
CA PRO A 95 3.72 6.99 11.53
C PRO A 95 4.88 7.83 12.05
N ASP A 96 5.73 8.31 11.14
CA ASP A 96 6.60 9.45 11.43
C ASP A 96 5.82 10.79 11.43
N THR A 97 6.51 11.90 11.68
CA THR A 97 5.88 13.24 11.74
C THR A 97 5.13 13.62 10.48
N PHE A 98 5.70 13.35 9.29
CA PHE A 98 5.06 13.66 8.01
C PHE A 98 3.86 12.73 7.76
N GLU A 99 4.04 11.43 8.00
CA GLU A 99 2.99 10.43 7.84
C GLU A 99 1.79 10.76 8.73
N LYS A 100 2.05 11.15 9.99
CA LYS A 100 1.01 11.55 10.94
C LYS A 100 0.26 12.78 10.48
N ALA A 101 0.95 13.82 10.00
CA ALA A 101 0.31 15.02 9.47
C ALA A 101 -0.59 14.69 8.27
N ALA A 102 -0.11 13.90 7.31
CA ALA A 102 -0.90 13.48 6.15
C ALA A 102 -2.10 12.61 6.56
N LEU A 103 -1.95 11.69 7.51
CA LEU A 103 -3.04 10.87 8.02
C LEU A 103 -4.14 11.69 8.69
N LEU A 104 -3.79 12.75 9.42
CA LEU A 104 -4.78 13.67 10.01
C LEU A 104 -5.56 14.41 8.93
N VAL A 105 -4.90 14.84 7.85
CA VAL A 105 -5.57 15.43 6.69
C VAL A 105 -6.50 14.42 6.01
N PHE A 106 -6.08 13.17 5.83
CA PHE A 106 -6.94 12.15 5.22
C PHE A 106 -8.12 11.70 6.08
N ALA A 107 -8.04 11.89 7.39
CA ALA A 107 -9.13 11.63 8.32
C ALA A 107 -10.20 12.74 8.29
N ASP A 108 -9.87 13.93 7.80
CA ASP A 108 -10.84 15.01 7.57
C ASP A 108 -11.74 14.68 6.38
N SER A 109 -13.05 14.64 6.62
CA SER A 109 -14.06 14.37 5.58
C SER A 109 -14.13 15.43 4.47
N SER A 110 -13.60 16.64 4.71
CA SER A 110 -13.54 17.71 3.72
C SER A 110 -12.41 17.52 2.70
N HIS A 111 -11.40 16.70 3.01
CA HIS A 111 -10.30 16.43 2.09
C HIS A 111 -10.75 15.50 0.95
N PRO A 112 -10.48 15.84 -0.33
CA PRO A 112 -10.81 14.97 -1.45
C PRO A 112 -10.11 13.61 -1.35
N ARG A 113 -10.89 12.53 -1.37
CA ARG A 113 -10.42 11.16 -1.07
C ARG A 113 -9.37 10.63 -2.04
N GLU A 114 -9.30 11.15 -3.26
CA GLU A 114 -8.33 10.70 -4.26
C GLU A 114 -7.05 11.53 -4.26
N LYS A 115 -6.97 12.58 -3.43
CA LYS A 115 -5.85 13.52 -3.45
C LYS A 115 -4.69 13.00 -2.61
N VAL A 116 -3.62 12.64 -3.31
CA VAL A 116 -2.30 12.30 -2.75
C VAL A 116 -1.67 13.53 -2.09
N ILE A 117 -0.97 13.33 -0.98
CA ILE A 117 -0.10 14.35 -0.37
C ILE A 117 1.34 14.03 -0.76
N SER A 118 2.09 15.04 -1.17
CA SER A 118 3.49 14.90 -1.57
C SER A 118 4.38 15.97 -0.96
N GLU A 119 5.61 15.61 -0.61
CA GLU A 119 6.66 16.56 -0.27
C GLU A 119 7.98 16.16 -0.92
N VAL A 120 8.83 17.15 -1.18
CA VAL A 120 10.24 16.92 -1.48
C VAL A 120 11.03 17.38 -0.28
N ILE A 121 11.77 16.47 0.36
CA ILE A 121 12.60 16.84 1.49
C ILE A 121 13.85 17.56 0.95
N ALA A 122 13.91 18.87 1.18
CA ALA A 122 15.05 19.70 0.79
C ALA A 122 16.36 19.14 1.35
N GLY A 123 17.39 19.05 0.50
CA GLY A 123 18.71 18.53 0.86
C GLY A 123 18.87 17.01 0.90
N SER A 124 17.79 16.22 0.96
CA SER A 124 17.89 14.75 0.93
C SER A 124 17.59 14.13 -0.43
N HIS A 125 17.10 14.92 -1.39
CA HIS A 125 16.69 14.44 -2.71
C HIS A 125 15.74 13.23 -2.61
N VAL A 126 14.70 13.34 -1.77
CA VAL A 126 13.66 12.32 -1.65
C VAL A 126 12.30 12.94 -1.94
N LEU A 127 11.58 12.35 -2.90
CA LEU A 127 10.16 12.59 -3.10
C LEU A 127 9.37 11.63 -2.21
N ARG A 128 8.55 12.18 -1.31
CA ARG A 128 7.61 11.42 -0.52
C ARG A 128 6.19 11.60 -1.04
N LEU A 129 5.45 10.50 -1.08
CA LEU A 129 4.06 10.44 -1.50
C LEU A 129 3.26 9.68 -0.44
N MET A 130 2.06 10.16 -0.16
CA MET A 130 1.11 9.55 0.77
C MET A 130 -0.19 9.29 0.04
N PHE A 131 -0.52 8.01 -0.14
CA PHE A 131 -1.75 7.57 -0.78
C PHE A 131 -2.75 7.14 0.30
N PRO A 132 -3.93 7.78 0.41
CA PRO A 132 -4.90 7.44 1.43
C PRO A 132 -5.51 6.06 1.20
N LEU A 133 -5.80 5.34 2.29
CA LEU A 133 -6.58 4.11 2.28
C LEU A 133 -7.90 4.36 3.00
N TYR A 134 -9.03 4.24 2.31
CA TYR A 134 -10.35 4.31 2.93
C TYR A 134 -10.98 2.93 3.03
N ALA A 135 -11.60 2.64 4.18
CA ALA A 135 -12.19 1.35 4.46
C ALA A 135 -13.29 1.01 3.44
N THR A 136 -13.12 -0.10 2.74
CA THR A 136 -14.14 -0.70 1.88
C THR A 136 -14.89 -1.78 2.66
N ARG A 137 -16.00 -2.31 2.12
CA ARG A 137 -16.74 -3.42 2.75
C ARG A 137 -15.83 -4.61 3.10
N ARG A 138 -14.88 -4.95 2.23
CA ARG A 138 -13.90 -6.03 2.45
C ARG A 138 -12.90 -5.73 3.56
N CYS A 139 -12.62 -4.46 3.83
CA CYS A 139 -11.80 -4.08 4.98
C CYS A 139 -12.53 -4.37 6.30
N LEU A 140 -13.84 -4.18 6.32
CA LEU A 140 -14.66 -4.32 7.51
C LEU A 140 -14.79 -5.78 8.00
N ASP A 141 -14.57 -6.75 7.11
CA ASP A 141 -14.51 -8.18 7.46
C ASP A 141 -13.49 -8.46 8.59
N CYS A 142 -12.42 -7.64 8.68
CA CYS A 142 -11.37 -7.75 9.69
C CYS A 142 -11.21 -6.52 10.60
N HIS A 143 -11.53 -5.32 10.11
CA HIS A 143 -11.25 -4.06 10.80
C HIS A 143 -12.52 -3.36 11.30
N GLY A 144 -13.71 -3.88 10.99
CA GLY A 144 -14.99 -3.23 11.27
C GLY A 144 -15.42 -3.29 12.72
N GLU A 145 -16.68 -2.96 12.99
CA GLU A 145 -17.28 -3.09 14.31
C GLU A 145 -17.65 -4.55 14.65
N PRO A 146 -17.83 -4.90 15.95
CA PRO A 146 -17.54 -4.07 17.13
C PRO A 146 -16.04 -4.00 17.42
N LYS A 147 -15.57 -2.82 17.84
CA LYS A 147 -14.18 -2.57 18.21
C LYS A 147 -13.73 -3.51 19.34
N GLY A 148 -12.48 -3.98 19.26
CA GLY A 148 -11.87 -4.83 20.29
C GLY A 148 -12.21 -6.31 20.19
N GLN A 149 -13.28 -6.70 19.47
CA GLN A 149 -13.56 -8.12 19.25
C GLN A 149 -12.53 -8.75 18.31
N PRO A 150 -12.17 -10.04 18.50
CA PRO A 150 -11.28 -10.74 17.58
C PRO A 150 -11.85 -10.79 16.17
N ASP A 151 -11.00 -10.55 15.18
CA ASP A 151 -11.29 -10.81 13.78
C ASP A 151 -10.96 -12.26 13.40
N ARG A 152 -11.19 -12.62 12.14
CA ARG A 152 -10.91 -13.97 11.60
C ARG A 152 -9.43 -14.38 11.67
N THR A 153 -8.53 -13.45 11.98
CA THR A 153 -7.09 -13.67 12.14
C THR A 153 -6.66 -13.66 13.60
N GLY A 154 -7.61 -13.45 14.53
CA GLY A 154 -7.38 -13.42 15.98
C GLY A 154 -6.99 -12.05 16.54
N TYR A 155 -6.91 -11.01 15.72
CA TYR A 155 -6.53 -9.66 16.17
C TYR A 155 -7.76 -8.83 16.53
N PRO A 156 -7.67 -7.91 17.51
CA PRO A 156 -8.78 -7.04 17.86
C PRO A 156 -9.12 -6.10 16.70
N ARG A 157 -10.42 -6.02 16.40
CA ARG A 157 -11.00 -5.09 15.42
C ARG A 157 -10.78 -3.63 15.83
N GLU A 158 -10.52 -2.77 14.85
CA GLU A 158 -10.39 -1.31 15.04
C GLU A 158 -11.73 -0.61 15.25
N GLY A 159 -12.83 -1.21 14.78
CA GLY A 159 -14.13 -0.55 14.74
C GLY A 159 -14.27 0.44 13.59
N LEU A 160 -13.61 0.19 12.45
CA LEU A 160 -13.72 1.06 11.28
C LEU A 160 -15.14 1.03 10.71
N GLN A 161 -15.58 2.17 10.19
CA GLN A 161 -16.82 2.28 9.43
C GLN A 161 -16.54 2.38 7.93
N LEU A 162 -17.55 2.06 7.10
CA LEU A 162 -17.41 2.14 5.65
C LEU A 162 -16.99 3.56 5.24
N GLY A 163 -15.85 3.66 4.59
CA GLY A 163 -15.30 4.91 4.12
C GLY A 163 -14.47 5.70 5.13
N GLN A 164 -14.33 5.25 6.37
CA GLN A 164 -13.38 5.85 7.30
C GLN A 164 -11.95 5.71 6.77
N ASN A 165 -11.07 6.68 7.05
CA ASN A 165 -9.64 6.50 6.77
C ASN A 165 -9.10 5.31 7.58
N ALA A 166 -8.51 4.35 6.88
CA ALA A 166 -7.93 3.13 7.41
C ALA A 166 -6.39 3.18 7.46
N GLY A 167 -5.80 4.36 7.18
CA GLY A 167 -4.36 4.55 7.01
C GLY A 167 -3.98 5.11 5.64
N ALA A 168 -2.73 4.85 5.27
CA ALA A 168 -2.14 5.27 4.01
C ALA A 168 -0.99 4.35 3.57
N ILE A 169 -0.63 4.41 2.29
CA ILE A 169 0.65 3.93 1.77
C ILE A 169 1.60 5.12 1.65
N SER A 170 2.66 5.08 2.45
CA SER A 170 3.80 5.99 2.40
C SER A 170 4.81 5.47 1.39
N VAL A 171 5.23 6.31 0.45
CA VAL A 171 6.23 5.99 -0.56
C VAL A 171 7.32 7.03 -0.49
N ALA A 172 8.58 6.61 -0.39
CA ALA A 172 9.75 7.47 -0.49
C ALA A 172 10.62 7.01 -1.67
N ILE A 173 10.76 7.90 -2.65
CA ILE A 173 11.52 7.67 -3.88
C ILE A 173 12.74 8.59 -3.83
N PRO A 174 13.96 8.05 -3.79
CA PRO A 174 15.15 8.86 -4.01
C PRO A 174 15.04 9.52 -5.39
N ILE A 175 15.15 10.83 -5.48
CA ILE A 175 15.30 11.56 -6.74
C ILE A 175 16.80 11.81 -6.92
N LEU A 176 17.31 11.67 -8.15
CA LEU A 176 18.68 12.07 -8.42
C LEU A 176 18.65 13.58 -8.73
N PRO A 177 19.68 14.36 -8.36
CA PRO A 177 19.82 15.72 -8.85
C PRO A 177 19.87 15.77 -10.38
#